data_AF-F8F4M1-F1
#
_entry.id   AF-F8F4M1-F1
#
_cell.length_a   1.000
_cell.length_b   1.000
_cell.length_c   1.000
_cell.angle_alpha   90.00
_cell.angle_beta   90.00
_cell.angle_gamma   90.00
#
_symmetry.space_group_name_H-M   'P 1'
#
loop_
_entity.id
_entity.type
_entity.pdbx_description
1 polymer ?
#
loop_
_entity_poly.entity_id
_entity_poly.type
_entity_poly.pdbx_seq_one_letter_code
_entity_poly.pdbx_strand_id
1 'polypeptide(L)'
;MTVEIANPQTGQLPKVKTPEMNDRDYINDLLSFEKYLSGGFNTGLQEMQNPKLHETVQGILSDIHNSQFQVFDTMFRKGWYKMKAADAAEIEKIRTQFANYSSQFPEF
;
A
#
# COMPACT_ATOMS: atom_id res chain seq x y z
N MET A 1 5.84 -1.92 -23.91
CA MET A 1 4.48 -1.49 -23.50
C MET A 1 4.30 -1.94 -22.06
N THR A 2 3.95 -1.01 -21.16
CA THR A 2 3.75 -1.32 -19.75
C THR A 2 2.50 -2.16 -19.57
N VAL A 3 2.61 -3.33 -18.93
CA VAL A 3 1.47 -4.22 -18.70
C VAL A 3 0.71 -3.70 -17.48
N GLU A 4 -0.49 -3.19 -17.70
CA GLU A 4 -1.42 -2.84 -16.62
C GLU A 4 -2.07 -4.13 -16.09
N ILE A 5 -2.02 -4.32 -14.78
CA ILE A 5 -2.69 -5.40 -14.06
C ILE A 5 -3.91 -4.79 -13.37
N ALA A 6 -5.09 -5.02 -13.93
CA ALA A 6 -6.36 -4.51 -13.42
C ALA A 6 -7.54 -5.39 -13.85
N ASN A 7 -8.54 -5.53 -12.98
CA ASN A 7 -9.81 -6.15 -13.37
C ASN A 7 -10.74 -5.13 -14.05
N PRO A 8 -11.69 -5.60 -14.88
CA PRO A 8 -12.75 -4.74 -15.42
C PRO A 8 -13.54 -4.05 -14.29
N GLN A 9 -13.95 -2.80 -14.52
CA GLN A 9 -14.78 -2.09 -13.56
C GLN A 9 -16.19 -2.67 -13.50
N THR A 10 -16.73 -2.80 -12.28
CA THR A 10 -18.06 -3.39 -12.02
C THR A 10 -19.24 -2.51 -12.44
N GLY A 11 -19.00 -1.28 -12.91
CA GLY A 11 -20.06 -0.33 -13.30
C GLY A 11 -20.89 0.23 -12.13
N GLN A 12 -20.48 -0.03 -10.89
CA GLN A 12 -21.19 0.40 -9.67
C GLN A 12 -20.98 1.87 -9.31
N LEU A 13 -19.98 2.53 -9.92
CA LEU A 13 -19.65 3.91 -9.61
C LEU A 13 -20.57 4.88 -10.35
N PRO A 14 -20.95 6.00 -9.72
CA PRO A 14 -21.75 7.02 -10.37
C PRO A 14 -20.98 7.60 -11.57
N LYS A 15 -21.69 7.85 -12.67
CA LYS A 15 -21.12 8.44 -13.89
C LYS A 15 -20.75 9.91 -13.73
N VAL A 16 -21.41 10.60 -12.79
CA VAL A 16 -21.19 12.00 -12.45
C VAL A 16 -20.74 12.06 -11.00
N LYS A 17 -19.64 12.76 -10.73
CA LYS A 17 -19.18 12.98 -9.35
C LYS A 17 -20.13 13.93 -8.64
N THR A 18 -20.52 13.58 -7.43
CA THR A 18 -21.30 14.44 -6.53
C THR A 18 -20.46 14.80 -5.30
N PRO A 19 -20.88 15.75 -4.45
CA PRO A 19 -20.18 16.09 -3.20
C PRO A 19 -20.15 14.94 -2.18
N GLU A 20 -21.08 13.99 -2.28
CA GLU A 20 -21.15 12.83 -1.40
C GLU A 20 -20.07 11.80 -1.76
N MET A 21 -19.50 11.17 -0.72
CA MET A 21 -18.56 10.07 -0.90
C MET A 21 -19.29 8.85 -1.47
N ASN A 22 -18.69 8.22 -2.49
CA ASN A 22 -19.13 6.90 -2.97
C ASN A 22 -18.25 5.78 -2.38
N ASP A 23 -18.62 4.53 -2.62
CA ASP A 23 -17.89 3.35 -2.12
C ASP A 23 -16.39 3.38 -2.45
N ARG A 24 -16.00 3.92 -3.61
CA ARG A 24 -14.58 4.04 -3.98
C ARG A 24 -13.88 5.09 -3.12
N ASP A 25 -14.55 6.18 -2.78
CA ASP A 25 -13.97 7.19 -1.89
C ASP A 25 -13.80 6.63 -0.48
N TYR A 26 -14.84 5.97 0.06
CA TYR A 26 -14.79 5.33 1.38
C TYR A 26 -13.69 4.26 1.48
N ILE A 27 -13.57 3.38 0.49
CA ILE A 27 -12.57 2.31 0.56
C ILE A 27 -11.14 2.84 0.33
N ASN A 28 -10.96 3.96 -0.37
CA ASN A 28 -9.66 4.64 -0.46
C ASN A 28 -9.25 5.29 0.86
N ASP A 29 -10.22 5.87 1.58
CA ASP A 29 -9.99 6.39 2.93
C ASP A 29 -9.59 5.25 3.87
N LEU A 30 -10.33 4.13 3.84
CA LEU A 30 -10.01 2.93 4.60
C LEU A 30 -8.60 2.39 4.28
N LEU A 31 -8.24 2.28 2.99
CA LEU A 31 -6.91 1.86 2.56
C LEU A 31 -5.80 2.79 3.10
N SER A 32 -6.09 4.09 3.18
CA SER A 32 -5.13 5.08 3.72
C SER A 32 -4.99 4.95 5.24
N PHE A 33 -6.10 4.70 5.94
CA PHE A 33 -6.12 4.48 7.38
C PHE A 33 -5.35 3.22 7.79
N GLU A 34 -5.58 2.10 7.09
CA GLU A 34 -4.87 0.84 7.31
C GLU A 34 -3.34 0.98 7.09
N LYS A 35 -2.92 1.74 6.06
CA LYS A 35 -1.50 2.08 5.85
C LYS A 35 -0.92 2.89 7.01
N TYR A 36 -1.67 3.87 7.51
CA TYR A 36 -1.27 4.69 8.65
C TYR A 36 -1.09 3.84 9.91
N LEU A 37 -2.07 2.99 10.24
CA LEU A 37 -2.00 2.07 11.37
C LEU A 37 -0.83 1.11 11.23
N SER A 38 -0.69 0.46 10.07
CA SER A 38 0.41 -0.47 9.78
C SER A 38 1.77 0.19 10.00
N GLY A 39 1.95 1.44 9.56
CA GLY A 39 3.19 2.18 9.79
C GLY A 39 3.45 2.46 11.27
N GLY A 40 2.46 2.99 11.99
CA GLY A 40 2.60 3.32 13.41
C GLY A 40 2.88 2.09 14.28
N PHE A 41 2.17 1.00 14.04
CA PHE A 41 2.35 -0.25 14.78
C PHE A 41 3.69 -0.91 14.47
N ASN A 42 4.16 -0.90 13.22
CA ASN A 42 5.51 -1.38 12.89
C ASN A 42 6.60 -0.60 13.60
N THR A 43 6.50 0.74 13.64
CA THR A 43 7.47 1.58 14.36
C THR A 43 7.45 1.29 15.85
N GLY A 44 6.27 1.25 16.47
CA GLY A 44 6.15 0.98 17.90
C GLY A 44 6.66 -0.40 18.30
N LEU A 45 6.31 -1.44 17.54
CA LEU A 45 6.66 -2.82 17.87
C LEU A 45 8.18 -3.06 17.90
N GLN A 46 8.96 -2.35 17.07
CA GLN A 46 10.42 -2.48 16.99
C GLN A 46 11.13 -2.12 18.31
N GLU A 47 10.52 -1.29 19.16
CA GLU A 47 11.14 -0.80 20.40
C GLU A 47 10.41 -1.31 21.67
N MET A 48 9.50 -2.27 21.54
CA MET A 48 8.74 -2.82 22.68
C MET A 48 9.52 -3.89 23.46
N GLN A 49 9.88 -3.58 24.70
CA GLN A 49 10.63 -4.49 25.57
C GLN A 49 9.77 -5.39 26.47
N ASN A 50 8.52 -5.02 26.74
CA ASN A 50 7.61 -5.85 27.54
C ASN A 50 7.08 -7.01 26.68
N PRO A 51 7.39 -8.29 26.99
CA PRO A 51 7.06 -9.41 26.10
C PRO A 51 5.56 -9.58 25.86
N LYS A 52 4.73 -9.36 26.88
CA LYS A 52 3.28 -9.53 26.77
C LYS A 52 2.62 -8.41 25.98
N LEU A 53 3.11 -7.18 26.15
CA LEU A 53 2.67 -6.05 25.33
C LEU A 53 3.11 -6.24 23.88
N HIS A 54 4.37 -6.66 23.66
CA HIS A 54 4.89 -6.96 22.33
C HIS A 54 4.02 -8.00 21.61
N GLU A 55 3.73 -9.14 22.24
CA GLU A 55 2.85 -10.18 21.67
C GLU A 55 1.45 -9.62 21.32
N THR A 56 0.87 -8.81 22.20
CA THR A 56 -0.46 -8.22 21.97
C THR A 56 -0.45 -7.28 20.76
N VAL A 57 0.54 -6.38 20.69
CA VAL A 57 0.67 -5.40 19.61
C VAL A 57 1.02 -6.08 18.29
N GLN A 58 1.83 -7.14 18.33
CA GLN A 58 2.12 -7.97 17.16
C GLN A 58 0.85 -8.63 16.61
N GLY A 59 -0.04 -9.13 17.48
CA GLY A 59 -1.35 -9.64 17.08
C GLY A 59 -2.19 -8.59 16.36
N ILE A 60 -2.30 -7.39 16.94
CA ILE A 60 -3.04 -6.26 16.34
C ILE A 60 -2.44 -5.87 14.98
N LEU A 61 -1.11 -5.82 14.86
CA LEU A 61 -0.44 -5.53 13.59
C LEU A 61 -0.73 -6.60 12.52
N SER A 62 -0.79 -7.88 12.92
CA SER A 62 -1.19 -8.95 12.00
C SER A 62 -2.64 -8.77 11.51
N ASP A 63 -3.55 -8.35 12.39
CA ASP A 63 -4.94 -8.09 12.01
C ASP A 63 -5.05 -6.89 11.06
N ILE A 64 -4.30 -5.82 11.32
CA ILE A 64 -4.18 -4.66 10.42
C ILE A 64 -3.68 -5.11 9.03
N HIS A 65 -2.64 -5.94 8.96
CA HIS A 65 -2.14 -6.45 7.68
C HIS A 65 -3.20 -7.28 6.93
N ASN A 66 -3.96 -8.12 7.65
CA ASN A 66 -5.04 -8.90 7.05
C ASN A 66 -6.18 -8.00 6.54
N SER A 67 -6.59 -6.99 7.31
CA SER A 67 -7.61 -6.02 6.91
C SER A 67 -7.17 -5.22 5.68
N GLN A 68 -5.95 -4.68 5.68
CA GLN A 68 -5.36 -4.00 4.54
C GLN A 68 -5.37 -4.86 3.26
N PHE A 69 -5.04 -6.16 3.38
CA PHE A 69 -5.10 -7.09 2.25
C PHE A 69 -6.53 -7.25 1.72
N GLN A 70 -7.53 -7.43 2.59
CA GLN A 70 -8.94 -7.56 2.20
C GLN A 70 -9.47 -6.29 1.53
N VAL A 71 -9.10 -5.12 2.04
CA VAL A 71 -9.44 -3.81 1.44
C VAL A 71 -8.87 -3.72 0.04
N PHE A 72 -7.57 -4.01 -0.12
CA PHE A 72 -6.90 -4.02 -1.41
C PHE A 72 -7.53 -5.03 -2.39
N ASP A 73 -7.74 -6.28 -1.97
CA ASP A 73 -8.35 -7.32 -2.81
C ASP A 73 -9.74 -6.91 -3.28
N THR A 74 -10.55 -6.33 -2.37
CA THR A 74 -11.88 -5.82 -2.69
C THR A 74 -11.82 -4.73 -3.76
N MET A 75 -10.91 -3.76 -3.62
CA MET A 75 -10.71 -2.71 -4.62
C MET A 75 -10.22 -3.29 -5.96
N PHE A 76 -9.31 -4.26 -5.92
CA PHE A 76 -8.76 -4.90 -7.11
C PHE A 76 -9.83 -5.70 -7.85
N ARG A 77 -10.62 -6.52 -7.16
CA ARG A 77 -11.74 -7.30 -7.73
C ARG A 77 -12.83 -6.42 -8.33
N LYS A 78 -13.03 -5.23 -7.79
CA LYS A 78 -14.00 -4.25 -8.33
C LYS A 78 -13.46 -3.42 -9.50
N GLY A 79 -12.18 -3.59 -9.88
CA GLY A 79 -11.51 -2.79 -10.92
C GLY A 79 -11.23 -1.35 -10.49
N TRP A 80 -11.23 -1.07 -9.19
CA TRP A 80 -11.01 0.27 -8.63
C TRP A 80 -9.54 0.57 -8.35
N TYR A 81 -8.69 -0.46 -8.36
CA TYR A 81 -7.25 -0.39 -8.22
C TYR A 81 -6.55 -0.97 -9.45
N LYS A 82 -5.52 -0.27 -9.92
CA LYS A 82 -4.70 -0.68 -11.07
C LYS A 82 -3.25 -0.77 -10.64
N MET A 83 -2.58 -1.85 -11.01
CA MET A 83 -1.15 -2.02 -10.80
C MET A 83 -0.42 -1.96 -12.12
N LYS A 84 0.84 -1.54 -12.07
CA LYS A 84 1.73 -1.55 -13.21
C LYS A 84 2.75 -2.66 -13.00
N ALA A 85 2.82 -3.61 -13.92
CA ALA A 85 3.98 -4.49 -13.99
C ALA A 85 5.18 -3.66 -14.44
N ALA A 86 6.17 -3.51 -13.57
CA ALA A 86 7.42 -2.87 -13.94
C ALA A 86 8.13 -3.72 -15.00
N ASP A 87 8.56 -3.09 -16.10
CA ASP A 87 9.39 -3.77 -17.09
C ASP A 87 10.87 -3.77 -16.70
N ALA A 88 11.66 -4.62 -17.36
CA ALA A 88 13.10 -4.75 -17.06
C ALA A 88 13.87 -3.43 -17.21
N ALA A 89 13.45 -2.55 -18.12
CA ALA A 89 14.10 -1.26 -18.31
C ALA A 89 13.80 -0.29 -17.16
N GLU A 90 12.57 -0.30 -16.62
CA GLU A 90 12.21 0.46 -15.44
C GLU A 90 12.97 -0.02 -14.19
N ILE A 91 13.11 -1.34 -14.03
CA ILE A 91 13.89 -1.93 -12.95
C ILE A 91 15.36 -1.48 -13.07
N GLU A 92 15.97 -1.60 -14.25
CA GLU A 92 17.38 -1.21 -14.43
C GLU A 92 17.59 0.30 -14.27
N LYS A 93 16.62 1.12 -14.69
CA LYS A 93 16.65 2.56 -14.47
C LYS A 93 16.68 2.89 -12.98
N ILE A 94 15.79 2.27 -12.19
CA ILE A 94 15.77 2.48 -10.73
C ILE A 94 17.07 1.97 -10.11
N ARG A 95 17.55 0.79 -10.52
CA ARG A 95 18.83 0.24 -10.06
C ARG A 95 19.99 1.22 -10.29
N THR A 96 20.09 1.76 -11.50
CA THR A 96 21.12 2.73 -11.89
C THR A 96 20.99 4.03 -11.09
N GLN A 97 19.76 4.53 -10.89
CA GLN A 97 19.51 5.73 -10.08
C GLN A 97 20.04 5.57 -8.66
N PHE A 98 19.73 4.46 -7.99
CA PHE A 98 20.20 4.21 -6.62
C PHE A 98 21.69 3.88 -6.57
N ALA A 99 22.24 3.19 -7.58
CA ALA A 99 23.69 2.99 -7.69
C ALA A 99 24.43 4.33 -7.76
N ASN A 100 23.90 5.30 -8.52
CA ASN A 100 24.49 6.63 -8.62
C ASN A 100 24.45 7.42 -7.29
N TYR A 101 23.58 7.09 -6.33
CA TYR A 101 23.61 7.72 -5.01
C TYR A 101 24.88 7.40 -4.24
N SER A 102 25.60 6.32 -4.56
CA SER A 102 26.91 6.06 -3.95
C SER A 102 27.93 7.15 -4.25
N SER A 103 27.76 7.90 -5.34
CA SER A 103 28.61 9.06 -5.66
C SER A 103 28.41 10.25 -4.70
N GLN A 104 27.36 10.23 -3.88
CA GLN A 104 27.09 11.25 -2.86
C GLN A 104 27.67 10.86 -1.49
N PHE A 105 28.27 9.67 -1.36
CA PHE A 105 28.90 9.27 -0.11
C PHE A 105 30.18 10.10 0.12
N PRO A 106 30.45 10.50 1.36
CA PRO A 106 31.71 11.16 1.70
C PRO A 106 32.89 10.23 1.41
N GLU A 107 33.94 10.76 0.79
CA GLU A 107 35.23 10.10 0.69
C GLU A 107 35.98 10.31 2.01
N PHE A 108 36.30 9.21 2.70
CA PHE A 108 37.14 9.20 3.90
C PHE A 108 38.51 8.61 3.57
#